data_AF-A0A966P2J6-F1
#
_entry.id   AF-A0A966P2J6-F1
#
_cell.length_a   1.000
_cell.length_b   1.000
_cell.length_c   1.000
_cell.angle_alpha   90.00
_cell.angle_beta   90.00
_cell.angle_gamma   90.00
#
_symmetry.space_group_name_H-M   'P 1'
#
loop_
_entity.id
_entity.type
_entity.pdbx_description
1 polymer ?
#
loop_
_entity_poly.entity_id
_entity_poly.type
_entity_poly.pdbx_seq_one_letter_code
_entity_poly.pdbx_strand_id
1 'polypeptide(L)'
;MKRMLFNATHAEELRVAIVDGQKLIDIDIESAGRESRKSNIYKAVVTRVEPSLEACFVNYGEERHGFLPFKEISRAYFKPTNEAGRARIQDVIVEGQELIV
;
A
#
# COMPACT_ATOMS: atom_id res chain seq x y z
N MET A 1 -16.20 -31.57 2.88
CA MET A 1 -15.72 -30.59 3.89
C MET A 1 -14.62 -29.79 3.23
N LYS A 2 -14.79 -28.47 3.20
CA LYS A 2 -13.80 -27.57 2.61
C LYS A 2 -12.60 -27.41 3.54
N ARG A 3 -11.40 -27.52 3.00
CA ARG A 3 -10.12 -27.42 3.72
C ARG A 3 -9.14 -26.57 2.91
N MET A 4 -8.27 -25.85 3.60
CA MET A 4 -7.13 -25.16 3.03
C MET A 4 -5.86 -25.88 3.45
N LEU A 5 -5.04 -26.29 2.48
CA LEU A 5 -3.81 -27.04 2.69
C LEU A 5 -2.62 -26.16 2.35
N PHE A 6 -1.65 -26.07 3.26
CA PHE A 6 -0.41 -25.32 3.07
C PHE A 6 0.75 -26.31 2.94
N ASN A 7 1.59 -26.13 1.92
CA ASN A 7 2.87 -26.84 1.78
C ASN A 7 4.00 -25.81 1.63
N ALA A 8 4.85 -25.76 2.65
CA ALA A 8 5.98 -24.85 2.76
C ALA A 8 7.29 -25.61 3.09
N THR A 9 7.39 -26.89 2.73
CA THR A 9 8.59 -27.71 2.98
C THR A 9 9.80 -27.20 2.19
N HIS A 10 9.53 -26.61 1.03
CA HIS A 10 10.52 -26.10 0.08
C HIS A 10 10.60 -24.58 0.20
N ALA A 11 11.80 -24.02 0.39
CA ALA A 11 11.97 -22.57 0.55
C ALA A 11 11.77 -21.81 -0.76
N GLU A 12 11.95 -22.50 -1.89
CA GLU A 12 11.79 -21.97 -3.24
C GLU A 12 10.32 -21.78 -3.66
N GLU A 13 9.39 -22.48 -3.02
CA GLU A 13 7.99 -22.56 -3.45
C GLU A 13 7.02 -22.77 -2.28
N LEU A 14 6.08 -21.84 -2.14
CA LEU A 14 4.94 -21.97 -1.25
C LEU A 14 3.70 -22.39 -2.05
N ARG A 15 2.98 -23.42 -1.58
CA ARG A 15 1.75 -23.90 -2.22
C ARG A 15 0.58 -23.83 -1.26
N VAL A 16 -0.53 -23.27 -1.74
CA VAL A 16 -1.79 -23.23 -1.01
C VAL A 16 -2.88 -23.83 -1.88
N ALA A 17 -3.59 -24.84 -1.36
CA ALA A 17 -4.67 -25.51 -2.09
C ALA A 17 -5.99 -25.46 -1.31
N ILE A 18 -7.08 -25.13 -1.99
CA ILE A 18 -8.44 -25.23 -1.46
C ILE A 18 -9.05 -26.53 -2.00
N VAL A 19 -9.47 -27.41 -1.10
CA VAL A 19 -10.08 -28.70 -1.46
C VAL A 19 -11.45 -28.86 -0.82
N ASP A 20 -12.38 -29.51 -1.51
CA ASP A 20 -13.63 -30.01 -0.91
C ASP A 20 -13.64 -31.55 -0.92
N GLY A 21 -13.46 -32.15 0.25
CA GLY A 21 -13.13 -33.57 0.32
C GLY A 21 -11.83 -33.84 -0.43
N GLN A 22 -11.85 -34.74 -1.42
CA GLN A 22 -10.67 -35.05 -2.24
C GLN A 22 -10.60 -34.27 -3.56
N LYS A 23 -11.57 -33.38 -3.83
CA LYS A 23 -11.60 -32.57 -5.05
C LYS A 23 -10.82 -31.28 -4.84
N LEU A 24 -9.83 -31.02 -5.70
CA LEU A 24 -9.15 -29.73 -5.79
C LEU A 24 -10.11 -28.69 -6.37
N ILE A 25 -10.25 -27.56 -5.68
CA ILE A 25 -11.07 -26.43 -6.11
C ILE A 25 -10.19 -25.34 -6.70
N ASP A 26 -9.12 -25.00 -5.98
CA ASP A 26 -8.19 -23.95 -6.38
C ASP A 26 -6.78 -24.23 -5.84
N ILE A 27 -5.77 -23.72 -6.51
CA ILE A 27 -4.36 -23.82 -6.10
C ILE A 27 -3.63 -22.54 -6.48
N ASP A 28 -2.89 -22.01 -5.50
CA ASP A 28 -1.97 -20.91 -5.71
C ASP A 28 -0.55 -21.37 -5.37
N ILE A 29 0.40 -20.95 -6.19
CA ILE A 29 1.82 -21.32 -6.08
C ILE A 29 2.64 -20.05 -6.18
N GLU A 30 3.34 -19.73 -5.10
CA GLU A 30 4.22 -18.57 -5.02
C GLU A 30 5.68 -19.03 -5.05
N SER A 31 6.42 -18.57 -6.05
CA SER A 31 7.86 -18.83 -6.17
C SER A 31 8.66 -17.71 -5.52
N ALA A 32 9.73 -18.08 -4.81
CA ALA A 32 10.64 -17.13 -4.20
C ALA A 32 11.24 -16.15 -5.24
N GLY A 33 11.31 -14.86 -4.90
CA GLY A 33 11.95 -13.82 -5.71
C GLY A 33 11.04 -13.05 -6.69
N ARG A 34 9.74 -13.39 -6.76
CA ARG A 34 8.76 -12.64 -7.57
C ARG A 34 7.66 -12.01 -6.72
N GLU A 35 8.07 -11.36 -5.63
CA GLU A 35 7.15 -10.69 -4.71
C GLU A 35 6.42 -9.53 -5.41
N SER A 36 5.09 -9.60 -5.43
CA SER A 36 4.26 -8.49 -5.86
C SER A 36 4.09 -7.51 -4.71
N ARG A 37 4.55 -6.27 -4.88
CA ARG A 37 4.33 -5.18 -3.90
C ARG A 37 3.05 -4.38 -4.17
N LYS A 38 2.30 -4.75 -5.22
CA LYS A 38 1.04 -4.09 -5.57
C LYS A 38 0.01 -4.35 -4.47
N SER A 39 -0.71 -3.31 -4.06
CA SER A 39 -1.74 -3.36 -3.02
C SER A 39 -1.22 -3.63 -1.60
N ASN A 40 0.09 -3.55 -1.37
CA ASN A 40 0.64 -3.47 -0.03
C ASN A 40 0.23 -2.14 0.64
N ILE A 41 0.16 -2.16 1.97
CA ILE A 41 -0.19 -0.99 2.78
C ILE A 41 0.98 -0.69 3.73
N TYR A 42 1.39 0.57 3.79
CA TYR A 42 2.54 1.03 4.56
C TYR A 42 2.17 2.21 5.45
N LYS A 43 2.95 2.38 6.52
CA LYS A 43 3.03 3.66 7.23
C LYS A 43 4.17 4.46 6.59
N ALA A 44 3.84 5.51 5.87
CA ALA A 44 4.81 6.33 5.15
C ALA A 44 4.95 7.73 5.76
N VAL A 45 6.09 8.35 5.54
CA VAL A 45 6.39 9.72 5.98
C VAL A 45 6.49 10.62 4.77
N VAL A 46 5.77 11.75 4.75
CA VAL A 46 5.89 12.77 3.71
C VAL A 46 7.31 13.34 3.74
N THR A 47 8.04 13.18 2.65
CA THR A 47 9.42 13.68 2.53
C THR A 47 9.48 15.07 1.93
N ARG A 48 8.54 15.38 1.03
CA ARG A 48 8.48 16.66 0.31
C ARG A 48 7.09 16.89 -0.26
N VAL A 49 6.60 18.13 -0.18
CA VAL A 49 5.35 18.56 -0.82
C VAL A 49 5.67 19.32 -2.11
N GLU A 50 5.02 18.98 -3.22
CA GLU A 50 5.26 19.55 -4.55
C GLU A 50 3.97 20.17 -5.12
N PRO A 51 3.71 21.47 -4.86
CA PRO A 51 2.47 22.14 -5.28
C PRO A 51 2.28 22.16 -6.79
N SER A 52 3.35 22.32 -7.56
CA SER A 52 3.31 22.33 -9.03
C SER A 52 2.82 21.01 -9.64
N LEU A 53 2.98 19.90 -8.91
CA LEU A 53 2.50 18.57 -9.33
C LEU A 53 1.16 18.20 -8.68
N GLU A 54 0.63 19.07 -7.81
CA GLU A 54 -0.49 18.76 -6.91
C GLU A 54 -0.27 17.41 -6.19
N ALA A 55 0.93 17.19 -5.63
CA ALA A 55 1.32 15.91 -5.05
C ALA A 55 2.36 16.06 -3.92
N CYS A 56 2.59 14.97 -3.20
CA CYS A 56 3.70 14.86 -2.26
C CYS A 56 4.47 13.56 -2.51
N PHE A 57 5.74 13.55 -2.11
CA PHE A 57 6.57 12.35 -2.10
C PHE A 57 6.58 11.77 -0.69
N VAL A 58 6.51 10.45 -0.60
CA VAL A 58 6.45 9.72 0.66
C VAL A 58 7.56 8.67 0.73
N ASN A 59 8.22 8.55 1.88
CA ASN A 59 9.09 7.44 2.18
C ASN A 59 8.28 6.34 2.89
N TYR A 60 8.19 5.18 2.27
CA TYR A 60 7.47 4.00 2.78
C TYR A 60 8.41 2.81 3.05
N GLY A 61 9.73 3.06 3.11
CA GLY A 61 10.76 2.05 3.39
C GLY A 61 11.53 1.54 2.18
N GLU A 62 11.27 2.07 0.99
CA GLU A 62 11.94 1.70 -0.26
C GLU A 62 12.96 2.76 -0.73
N GLU A 63 13.89 2.35 -1.59
CA GLU A 63 14.95 3.22 -2.13
C GLU A 63 14.39 4.44 -2.88
N ARG A 64 13.28 4.25 -3.61
CA ARG A 64 12.59 5.34 -4.32
C ARG A 64 11.35 5.76 -3.55
N HIS A 65 11.24 7.07 -3.32
CA HIS A 65 10.06 7.65 -2.70
C HIS A 65 8.82 7.40 -3.55
N GLY A 66 7.70 7.13 -2.88
CA GLY A 66 6.40 6.99 -3.50
C GLY A 66 5.87 8.36 -3.92
N PHE A 67 5.10 8.39 -5.00
CA PHE A 67 4.40 9.58 -5.48
C PHE A 67 2.94 9.49 -5.05
N LEU A 68 2.47 10.44 -4.24
CA LEU A 68 1.11 10.48 -3.72
C LEU A 68 0.39 11.75 -4.22
N PRO A 69 -0.51 11.63 -5.22
CA PRO A 69 -1.30 12.75 -5.73
C PRO A 69 -2.26 13.30 -4.67
N PHE A 70 -2.44 14.61 -4.64
CA PHE A 70 -3.29 15.29 -3.65
C PHE A 70 -4.74 14.77 -3.65
N LYS A 71 -5.29 14.47 -4.83
CA LYS A 71 -6.65 13.93 -4.99
C LYS A 71 -6.87 12.56 -4.34
N GLU A 72 -5.81 11.80 -4.09
CA GLU A 72 -5.85 10.47 -3.48
C GLU A 72 -5.67 10.55 -1.95
N ILE A 73 -5.41 11.73 -1.39
CA ILE A 73 -5.20 11.91 0.04
C ILE A 73 -6.55 12.12 0.73
N SER A 74 -6.87 11.25 1.69
CA SER A 74 -8.07 11.40 2.52
C SER A 74 -8.03 12.72 3.30
N ARG A 75 -9.18 13.42 3.33
CA ARG A 75 -9.36 14.66 4.11
C ARG A 75 -9.09 14.48 5.61
N ALA A 76 -9.12 13.25 6.12
CA ALA A 76 -8.76 12.96 7.50
C ALA A 76 -7.29 13.31 7.83
N TYR A 77 -6.42 13.33 6.82
CA TYR A 77 -5.03 13.74 6.97
C TYR A 77 -4.82 15.24 6.78
N PHE A 78 -5.86 16.00 6.45
CA PHE A 78 -5.70 17.44 6.22
C PHE A 78 -5.58 18.13 7.57
N LYS A 79 -4.65 19.08 7.67
CA LYS A 79 -4.66 20.02 8.78
C LYS A 79 -6.00 20.76 8.80
N PRO A 80 -6.59 21.00 9.99
CA PRO A 80 -7.77 21.84 10.09
C PRO A 80 -7.42 23.24 9.57
N THR A 81 -8.13 23.69 8.54
CA THR A 81 -7.97 25.05 7.98
C THR A 81 -9.23 25.86 8.28
N ASN A 82 -9.07 27.17 8.48
CA ASN A 82 -10.17 28.10 8.71
C ASN A 82 -10.86 28.56 7.41
N GLU A 83 -10.39 28.11 6.24
CA GLU A 83 -10.89 28.57 4.94
C GLU A 83 -11.77 27.51 4.28
N ALA A 84 -13.06 27.82 4.17
CA ALA A 84 -14.08 27.01 3.47
C ALA A 84 -13.92 27.07 1.93
N GLY A 85 -12.72 26.78 1.42
CA GLY A 85 -12.36 26.80 0.01
C GLY A 85 -11.73 25.50 -0.48
N ARG A 86 -11.44 25.41 -1.79
CA ARG A 86 -10.64 24.32 -2.38
C ARG A 86 -9.27 24.30 -1.70
N ALA A 87 -9.06 23.35 -0.79
CA ALA A 87 -7.78 23.16 -0.13
C ALA A 87 -6.66 22.97 -1.16
N ARG A 88 -5.51 23.60 -0.92
CA ARG A 88 -4.28 23.35 -1.70
C ARG A 88 -3.36 22.46 -0.88
N ILE A 89 -2.58 21.60 -1.54
CA ILE A 89 -1.77 20.60 -0.85
C ILE A 89 -0.78 21.21 0.15
N GLN A 90 -0.13 22.34 -0.21
CA GLN A 90 0.82 23.03 0.65
C GLN A 90 0.21 23.60 1.94
N ASP A 91 -1.11 23.81 1.97
CA ASP A 91 -1.78 24.36 3.13
C ASP A 91 -2.22 23.26 4.12
N VAL A 92 -2.38 22.03 3.63
CA VAL A 92 -3.03 20.95 4.38
C VAL A 92 -2.16 19.73 4.64
N ILE A 93 -1.09 19.52 3.87
CA ILE A 93 -0.09 18.46 4.05
C ILE A 93 1.26 19.08 4.34
N VAL A 94 2.04 18.47 5.23
CA VAL A 94 3.40 18.94 5.56
C VAL A 94 4.44 17.83 5.52
N GLU A 95 5.69 18.23 5.33
CA GLU A 95 6.84 17.35 5.48
C GLU A 95 6.93 16.79 6.91
N GLY A 96 7.35 15.54 7.02
CA GLY A 96 7.39 14.78 8.27
C GLY A 96 6.04 14.20 8.71
N GLN A 97 4.94 14.50 8.02
CA GLN A 97 3.63 13.94 8.34
C GLN A 97 3.56 12.44 8.02
N GLU A 98 3.01 11.65 8.93
CA GLU A 98 2.79 10.22 8.72
C GLU A 98 1.44 9.96 8.05
N LEU A 99 1.42 9.09 7.04
CA LEU A 99 0.26 8.69 6.27
C LEU A 99 0.19 7.16 6.18
N ILE A 100 -1.01 6.58 6.19
CA ILE A 100 -1.22 5.21 5.72
C ILE A 100 -1.43 5.26 4.21
N VAL A 101 -0.59 4.56 3.45
CA VAL A 101 -0.58 4.52 1.97
C VAL A 101 -0.62 3.11 1.44
#